data_AF-V7IJI9-F1
#
_entry.id   AF-V7IJI9-F1
#
_cell.length_a   1.000
_cell.length_b   1.000
_cell.length_c   1.000
_cell.angle_alpha   90.00
_cell.angle_beta   90.00
_cell.angle_gamma   90.00
#
_symmetry.space_group_name_H-M   'P 1'
#
loop_
_entity.id
_entity.type
_entity.pdbx_description
1 polymer ?
#
loop_
_entity_poly.entity_id
_entity_poly.type
_entity_poly.pdbx_seq_one_letter_code
_entity_poly.pdbx_strand_id
1 'polypeptide(L)' 'MKITQWLKSLVHTEQREMPDMKDIVTDDMVKNALKSDAVTIAVKTQIKSTLDQQIDAAVDTALTDILGSDADNTVMQ' A
#
# COMPACT_ATOMS: atom_id res chain seq x y z
N MET A 1 -22.33 48.23 27.87
CA MET A 1 -21.56 47.17 27.16
C MET A 1 -21.56 47.55 25.68
N LYS A 2 -20.40 47.87 25.10
CA LYS A 2 -20.30 48.58 23.81
C LYS A 2 -20.47 47.61 22.63
N ILE A 3 -21.18 48.03 21.57
CA ILE A 3 -21.47 47.24 20.36
C ILE A 3 -20.20 46.69 19.67
N THR A 4 -19.07 47.37 19.89
CA THR A 4 -17.75 46.97 19.43
C THR A 4 -17.24 45.68 20.08
N GLN A 5 -17.71 45.35 21.29
CA GLN A 5 -17.38 44.06 21.93
C GLN A 5 -18.23 42.92 21.37
N TRP A 6 -19.48 43.18 21.00
CA TRP A 6 -20.32 42.19 20.32
C TRP A 6 -19.77 41.83 18.94
N LEU A 7 -19.35 42.85 18.15
CA LEU A 7 -18.69 42.63 16.87
C LEU A 7 -17.37 41.85 17.00
N LYS A 8 -16.55 42.16 18.01
CA LYS A 8 -15.32 41.40 18.29
C LYS A 8 -15.61 39.95 18.64
N SER A 9 -16.64 39.68 19.44
CA SER A 9 -17.06 38.32 19.77
C SER A 9 -17.51 37.56 18.53
N LEU A 10 -18.32 38.20 17.68
CA LEU A 10 -18.85 37.58 16.45
C LEU A 10 -17.71 37.17 15.49
N VAL A 11 -16.72 38.04 15.27
CA VAL A 11 -15.54 37.75 14.44
C VAL A 11 -14.70 36.59 14.99
N HIS A 12 -14.53 36.48 16.32
CA HIS A 12 -13.83 35.33 16.91
C HIS A 12 -14.63 34.02 16.80
N THR A 13 -15.96 34.11 16.67
CA THR A 13 -16.82 32.92 16.56
C THR A 13 -16.85 32.37 15.13
N GLU A 14 -16.64 33.22 14.11
CA GLU A 14 -16.53 32.80 12.71
C GLU A 14 -15.13 32.27 12.33
N GLN A 15 -14.07 32.63 13.05
CA GLN A 15 -12.74 32.06 12.87
C GLN A 15 -12.55 30.75 13.64
N ARG A 16 -13.50 29.82 13.50
CA ARG A 16 -13.24 28.43 13.87
C ARG A 16 -12.30 27.85 12.83
N GLU A 17 -11.01 27.82 13.13
CA GLU A 17 -9.99 27.20 12.28
C GLU A 17 -10.47 25.78 11.91
N MET A 18 -10.67 25.55 10.62
CA MET A 18 -10.93 24.22 10.10
C MET A 18 -9.64 23.43 10.29
N PRO A 19 -9.68 22.27 10.97
CA PRO A 19 -8.48 21.47 11.19
C PRO A 19 -7.86 21.14 9.83
N ASP A 20 -6.53 21.26 9.76
CA ASP A 20 -5.79 20.97 8.54
C ASP A 20 -5.99 19.48 8.18
N MET A 21 -5.94 19.08 6.90
CA MET A 21 -6.27 17.70 6.52
C MET A 21 -5.43 16.64 7.27
N LYS A 22 -4.21 17.00 7.67
CA LYS A 22 -3.30 16.17 8.48
C LYS A 22 -3.78 15.95 9.92
N ASP A 23 -4.58 16.86 10.46
CA ASP A 23 -5.21 16.72 11.79
C ASP A 23 -6.49 15.88 11.73
N ILE A 24 -7.06 15.67 10.54
CA ILE A 24 -8.26 14.86 10.32
C ILE A 24 -7.91 13.37 10.17
N VAL A 25 -6.79 13.05 9.52
CA VAL A 25 -6.36 11.67 9.28
C VAL A 25 -5.23 11.31 10.23
N THR A 26 -5.55 10.56 11.28
CA THR A 26 -4.56 10.07 12.25
C THR A 26 -3.89 8.77 11.77
N ASP A 27 -2.69 8.49 12.28
CA ASP A 27 -1.97 7.23 12.02
C ASP A 27 -2.84 6.01 12.36
N ASP A 28 -3.60 6.06 13.47
CA ASP A 28 -4.51 4.99 13.88
C ASP A 28 -5.65 4.75 12.88
N MET A 29 -6.17 5.82 12.25
CA MET A 29 -7.19 5.68 11.20
C MET A 29 -6.62 5.01 9.96
N VAL A 30 -5.42 5.40 9.53
CA VAL A 30 -4.72 4.78 8.40
C VAL A 30 -4.43 3.30 8.71
N LYS A 31 -3.91 3.02 9.90
CA LYS A 31 -3.60 1.66 10.35
C LYS A 31 -4.84 0.77 10.39
N ASN A 32 -5.98 1.28 10.83
CA ASN A 32 -7.23 0.53 10.81
C ASN A 32 -7.74 0.29 9.39
N ALA A 33 -7.61 1.27 8.49
CA ALA A 33 -7.96 1.08 7.07
C ALA A 33 -7.07 0.01 6.41
N LEU A 34 -5.77 -0.01 6.72
CA LEU A 34 -4.82 -1.01 6.21
C LEU A 34 -5.06 -2.43 6.75
N LYS A 35 -5.72 -2.56 7.91
CA LYS A 35 -6.13 -3.86 8.47
C LYS A 35 -7.42 -4.41 7.86
N SER A 36 -8.07 -3.67 6.96
CA SER A 36 -9.29 -4.16 6.32
C SER A 36 -9.05 -5.46 5.56
N ASP A 37 -10.09 -6.30 5.48
CA ASP A 37 -10.01 -7.58 4.77
C ASP A 37 -9.66 -7.39 3.30
N ALA A 38 -10.17 -6.32 2.67
CA ALA A 38 -9.85 -5.99 1.28
C ALA A 38 -8.34 -5.75 1.07
N VAL A 39 -7.70 -4.96 1.94
CA VAL A 39 -6.26 -4.71 1.88
C VAL A 39 -5.50 -6.00 2.17
N THR A 40 -5.92 -6.78 3.17
CA THR A 40 -5.29 -8.07 3.51
C THR A 40 -5.34 -9.06 2.33
N ILE A 41 -6.49 -9.19 1.66
CA ILE A 41 -6.68 -10.07 0.50
C ILE A 41 -5.83 -9.59 -0.68
N ALA A 42 -5.82 -8.28 -0.95
CA ALA A 42 -5.03 -7.70 -2.03
C ALA A 42 -3.53 -7.96 -1.81
N VAL A 43 -3.02 -7.68 -0.61
CA VAL A 43 -1.61 -7.91 -0.25
C VAL A 43 -1.27 -9.40 -0.33
N LYS A 44 -2.12 -10.29 0.18
CA LYS A 44 -1.91 -11.74 0.11
C LYS A 44 -1.86 -12.26 -1.33
N THR A 45 -2.73 -11.74 -2.18
CA THR A 45 -2.78 -12.09 -3.62
C THR A 45 -1.49 -11.65 -4.31
N GLN A 46 -1.03 -10.42 -4.04
CA GLN A 46 0.20 -9.89 -4.61
C GLN A 46 1.42 -10.70 -4.16
N ILE A 47 1.53 -10.99 -2.86
CA ILE A 47 2.62 -11.81 -2.31
C ILE A 47 2.65 -13.18 -2.97
N LYS A 48 1.49 -13.83 -3.10
CA LYS A 48 1.40 -15.15 -3.76
C LYS A 48 1.86 -15.06 -5.21
N SER A 49 1.34 -14.12 -5.99
CA SER A 49 1.72 -13.95 -7.39
C SER A 49 3.21 -13.71 -7.56
N THR A 50 3.82 -12.94 -6.66
CA THR A 50 5.26 -12.67 -6.68
C THR A 50 6.08 -13.90 -6.29
N LEU A 51 5.65 -14.66 -5.29
CA LEU A 51 6.32 -15.90 -4.89
C LEU A 51 6.24 -16.96 -5.97
N ASP A 52 5.08 -17.15 -6.59
CA ASP A 52 4.88 -18.13 -7.67
C ASP A 52 5.86 -17.83 -8.82
N GLN A 53 5.97 -16.57 -9.25
CA GLN A 53 6.92 -16.15 -10.30
C GLN A 53 8.39 -16.37 -9.91
N GLN A 54 8.75 -16.09 -8.66
CA GLN A 54 10.13 -16.30 -8.19
C GLN A 54 10.48 -17.78 -8.10
N ILE A 55 9.53 -18.62 -7.69
CA ILE A 55 9.70 -20.08 -7.65
C ILE A 55 9.89 -20.61 -9.07
N ASP A 56 9.01 -20.25 -10.01
CA ASP A 56 9.13 -20.69 -11.41
C ASP A 56 10.50 -20.33 -11.99
N ALA A 57 10.93 -19.08 -11.83
CA ALA A 57 12.24 -18.64 -12.32
C ALA A 57 13.42 -19.35 -11.64
N ALA A 58 13.33 -19.60 -10.33
CA ALA A 58 14.37 -20.31 -9.59
C ALA A 58 14.46 -21.78 -10.01
N VAL A 59 13.30 -22.42 -10.28
CA VAL A 59 13.24 -23.79 -10.79
C VAL A 59 13.81 -23.86 -12.20
N ASP A 60 13.43 -22.96 -13.11
CA ASP A 60 13.96 -22.92 -14.47
C ASP A 60 15.49 -22.74 -14.48
N THR A 61 16.00 -21.89 -13.59
CA THR A 61 17.45 -21.69 -13.42
C THR A 61 18.10 -22.97 -12.92
N ALA A 62 17.57 -23.58 -11.85
CA ALA A 62 18.12 -24.82 -11.30
C ALA A 62 18.08 -25.98 -12.31
N LEU A 63 17.02 -26.07 -13.12
CA LEU A 63 16.90 -27.07 -14.19
C LEU A 63 17.94 -26.83 -15.28
N THR A 64 18.12 -25.58 -15.70
CA THR A 64 19.16 -25.20 -16.68
C THR A 64 20.56 -25.53 -16.17
N ASP A 65 20.84 -25.27 -14.89
CA ASP A 65 22.13 -25.57 -14.28
C ASP A 65 22.42 -27.08 -14.20
N ILE A 66 21.39 -27.90 -13.95
CA ILE A 66 21.52 -29.36 -13.84
C ILE A 66 21.60 -30.03 -15.21
N LEU A 67 20.72 -29.64 -16.14
CA LEU A 67 20.60 -30.28 -17.46
C LEU A 67 21.60 -29.71 -18.47
N GLY A 68 22.29 -28.62 -18.12
CA GLY A 68 23.02 -27.79 -19.06
C GLY A 68 22.06 -27.06 -20.01
N SER A 69 22.59 -26.16 -20.84
CA SER A 69 21.88 -25.50 -21.93
C SER A 69 21.37 -26.49 -23.02
N ASP A 70 21.60 -27.79 -22.83
CA ASP A 70 21.62 -28.86 -23.83
C ASP A 70 20.31 -29.67 -23.90
N ALA A 71 19.15 -29.02 -23.76
CA ALA A 71 17.97 -29.52 -24.48
C ALA A 71 18.18 -29.47 -26.02
N ASP A 72 19.28 -28.87 -26.50
CA ASP A 72 19.68 -28.76 -27.90
C ASP A 72 20.51 -29.95 -28.45
N ASN A 73 20.87 -30.95 -27.63
CA ASN A 73 21.76 -32.04 -28.07
C ASN A 73 21.18 -33.47 -28.02
N THR A 74 19.90 -33.67 -27.69
CA THR A 74 19.33 -35.03 -27.54
C THR A 74 18.48 -35.51 -28.74
N VAL A 75 18.38 -34.75 -29.84
CA VAL A 75 17.59 -35.17 -31.03
C VAL A 75 18.44 -35.35 -32.30
N MET A 76 19.77 -35.20 -32.24
CA MET A 76 20.66 -35.49 -33.37
C MET A 76 21.67 -36.61 -33.04
N GLN A 77 21.17 -37.82 -32.79
CA GLN A 77 21.92 -39.07 -32.96
C GLN A 77 21.12 -40.05 -33.82
#